data_AF-A0A2P8I3R3-F1
#
_entry.id   AF-A0A2P8I3R3-F1
#
_cell.length_a   1.000
_cell.length_b   1.000
_cell.length_c   1.000
_cell.angle_alpha   90.00
_cell.angle_beta   90.00
_cell.angle_gamma   90.00
#
_symmetry.space_group_name_H-M   'P 1'
#
loop_
_entity.id
_entity.type
_entity.pdbx_description
1 polymer ?
#
loop_
_entity_poly.entity_id
_entity_poly.type
_entity_poly.pdbx_seq_one_letter_code
_entity_poly.pdbx_strand_id
1 'polypeptide(L)'
;MTDQLADHHWGAEFPAQPGQLSAVRARLDAWLAAEGLSEDDRYDLLVAVNEAASNAIEHAYGPGEHGLVHIDAHARPDGSVRVVVADRGGWRVPPPTLTARGRGLLLMRENVDEVLVDRGAGGTTVTLVLAPRHGSRDSYPAAPQPPDPVDVTARDGWVEVVVRGDVPAQAAPAVRRRILTAARGGTVPVVVDLRALGERNDGLIRSLRAVAEAAAAAGTRVVVRAPEQGHARRALVAAGVDQVVDLVPHV
;
A
#
# COMPACT_ATOMS: atom_id res chain seq x y z
N MET A 1 8.69 -39.42 -0.58
CA MET A 1 9.84 -38.69 -0.02
C MET A 1 9.29 -37.32 0.34
N THR A 2 8.87 -37.18 1.59
CA THR A 2 8.12 -36.04 2.12
C THR A 2 9.08 -34.87 2.18
N ASP A 3 8.95 -33.94 1.24
CA ASP A 3 9.74 -32.72 1.24
C ASP A 3 9.25 -31.86 2.40
N GLN A 4 10.00 -31.93 3.49
CA GLN A 4 9.80 -31.12 4.68
C GLN A 4 10.23 -29.71 4.28
N LEU A 5 9.32 -28.99 3.61
CA LEU A 5 9.35 -27.53 3.49
C LEU A 5 9.80 -27.01 4.85
N ALA A 6 10.97 -26.38 4.91
CA ALA A 6 11.27 -25.54 6.05
C ALA A 6 10.11 -24.55 6.10
N ASP A 7 9.21 -24.69 7.07
CA ASP A 7 8.08 -23.78 7.21
C ASP A 7 8.69 -22.47 7.72
N HIS A 8 9.07 -21.61 6.78
CA HIS A 8 9.42 -20.23 7.03
C HIS A 8 8.16 -19.54 7.52
N HIS A 9 7.98 -19.59 8.84
CA HIS A 9 6.76 -19.23 9.54
C HIS A 9 7.01 -18.11 10.53
N TRP A 10 6.03 -17.23 10.65
CA TRP A 10 5.97 -16.21 11.67
C TRP A 10 4.53 -16.08 12.19
N GLY A 11 4.38 -15.96 13.51
CA GLY A 11 3.08 -15.81 14.14
C GLY A 11 3.09 -14.75 15.24
N ALA A 12 1.95 -14.07 15.40
CA ALA A 12 1.69 -13.17 16.51
C ALA A 12 0.23 -13.26 16.95
N GLU A 13 0.01 -13.24 18.26
CA GLU A 13 -1.30 -13.05 18.86
C GLU A 13 -1.21 -11.86 19.83
N PHE A 14 -2.19 -10.97 19.78
CA PHE A 14 -2.19 -9.75 20.59
C PHE A 14 -3.61 -9.27 20.92
N PRO A 15 -3.79 -8.51 22.01
CA PRO A 15 -5.05 -7.87 22.32
C PRO A 15 -5.54 -6.99 21.17
N ALA A 16 -6.84 -7.04 20.87
CA ALA A 16 -7.49 -6.22 19.86
C ALA A 16 -7.56 -4.74 20.30
N GLN A 17 -6.40 -4.08 20.37
CA GLN A 17 -6.23 -2.71 20.84
C GLN A 17 -5.27 -1.96 19.90
N PRO A 18 -5.57 -0.69 19.53
CA PRO A 18 -4.76 0.07 18.57
C PRO A 18 -3.27 0.18 18.92
N GLY A 19 -2.93 0.19 20.21
CA GLY A 19 -1.54 0.29 20.69
C GLY A 19 -0.64 -0.88 20.32
N GLN A 20 -1.19 -2.03 19.89
CA GLN A 20 -0.41 -3.23 19.57
C GLN A 20 0.15 -3.22 18.14
N LEU A 21 -0.51 -2.53 17.21
CA LEU A 21 -0.24 -2.64 15.77
C LEU A 21 1.18 -2.22 15.38
N SER A 22 1.71 -1.15 15.99
CA SER A 22 3.05 -0.65 15.65
C SER A 22 4.14 -1.69 15.92
N ALA A 23 4.07 -2.37 17.07
CA ALA A 23 5.05 -3.38 17.47
C ALA A 23 4.96 -4.65 16.61
N VAL A 24 3.73 -5.08 16.31
CA VAL A 24 3.47 -6.26 15.46
C VAL A 24 3.95 -6.00 14.03
N ARG A 25 3.68 -4.81 13.49
CA ARG A 25 4.14 -4.37 12.17
C ARG A 25 5.67 -4.39 12.04
N ALA A 26 6.38 -3.87 13.04
CA ALA A 26 7.85 -3.84 13.03
C ALA A 26 8.45 -5.26 13.05
N ARG A 27 7.85 -6.18 13.81
CA ARG A 27 8.29 -7.58 13.88
C ARG A 27 8.02 -8.34 12.58
N LEU A 28 6.87 -8.09 11.94
CA LEU A 28 6.53 -8.70 10.66
C LEU A 28 7.45 -8.17 9.54
N ASP A 29 7.73 -6.87 9.50
CA ASP A 29 8.66 -6.27 8.53
C ASP A 29 10.07 -6.89 8.62
N ALA A 30 10.59 -7.01 9.85
CA ALA A 30 11.90 -7.61 10.09
C ALA A 30 11.95 -9.07 9.63
N TRP A 31 10.88 -9.83 9.85
CA TRP A 31 10.79 -11.21 9.37
C TRP A 31 10.71 -11.29 7.84
N LEU A 32 9.82 -10.50 7.21
CA LEU A 32 9.70 -10.46 5.74
C LEU A 32 11.02 -10.02 5.06
N ALA A 33 11.80 -9.15 5.72
CA ALA A 33 13.12 -8.75 5.23
C ALA A 33 14.13 -9.91 5.28
N ALA A 34 14.07 -10.74 6.32
CA ALA A 34 14.89 -11.95 6.43
C ALA A 34 14.50 -13.01 5.39
N GLU A 35 13.23 -13.05 4.97
CA GLU A 35 12.74 -13.89 3.87
C GLU A 35 13.11 -13.37 2.47
N GLY A 36 13.81 -12.23 2.40
CA GLY A 36 14.35 -11.69 1.14
C GLY A 36 13.33 -10.91 0.30
N LEU A 37 12.18 -10.55 0.87
CA LEU A 37 11.22 -9.70 0.17
C LEU A 37 11.79 -8.30 -0.05
N SER A 38 11.51 -7.73 -1.23
CA SER A 38 11.88 -6.36 -1.55
C SER A 38 11.20 -5.37 -0.60
N GLU A 39 11.78 -4.19 -0.40
CA GLU A 39 11.16 -3.14 0.43
C GLU A 39 9.73 -2.79 0.00
N ASP A 40 9.46 -2.89 -1.30
CA ASP A 40 8.17 -2.61 -1.94
C ASP A 40 7.15 -3.68 -1.54
N ASP A 41 7.54 -4.94 -1.64
CA ASP A 41 6.73 -6.11 -1.32
C ASP A 41 6.38 -6.16 0.16
N ARG A 42 7.37 -5.88 1.02
CA ARG A 42 7.15 -5.80 2.46
C ARG A 42 6.18 -4.70 2.80
N TYR A 43 6.36 -3.49 2.25
CA TYR A 43 5.47 -2.38 2.52
C TYR A 43 4.02 -2.69 2.11
N ASP A 44 3.82 -3.16 0.89
CA ASP A 44 2.49 -3.44 0.34
C ASP A 44 1.76 -4.50 1.18
N LEU A 45 2.47 -5.59 1.53
CA LEU A 45 1.94 -6.64 2.41
C LEU A 45 1.65 -6.11 3.83
N LEU A 46 2.54 -5.29 4.40
CA LEU A 46 2.35 -4.70 5.73
C LEU A 46 1.16 -3.74 5.78
N VAL A 47 0.89 -2.97 4.73
CA VAL A 47 -0.30 -2.12 4.63
C VAL A 47 -1.55 -3.00 4.64
N ALA A 48 -1.61 -4.03 3.79
CA ALA A 48 -2.75 -4.93 3.73
C ALA A 48 -3.01 -5.64 5.07
N VAL A 49 -1.95 -6.11 5.73
CA VAL A 49 -2.03 -6.73 7.07
C VAL A 49 -2.50 -5.72 8.11
N ASN A 50 -1.99 -4.48 8.10
CA ASN A 50 -2.38 -3.44 9.05
C ASN A 50 -3.84 -3.03 8.89
N GLU A 51 -4.35 -2.93 7.65
CA GLU A 51 -5.76 -2.70 7.38
C GLU A 51 -6.63 -3.86 7.88
N ALA A 52 -6.23 -5.11 7.62
CA ALA A 52 -6.96 -6.29 8.10
C ALA A 52 -7.00 -6.35 9.64
N ALA A 53 -5.87 -6.07 10.31
CA ALA A 53 -5.79 -6.06 11.76
C ALA A 53 -6.54 -4.89 12.39
N SER A 54 -6.51 -3.70 11.76
CA SER A 54 -7.27 -2.54 12.22
C SER A 54 -8.77 -2.80 12.11
N ASN A 55 -9.21 -3.42 11.01
CA ASN A 55 -10.58 -3.88 10.84
C ASN A 55 -11.02 -4.85 11.95
N ALA A 56 -10.18 -5.82 12.31
CA ALA A 56 -10.46 -6.71 13.42
C ALA A 56 -10.59 -5.94 14.75
N ILE A 57 -9.68 -5.02 15.04
CA ILE A 57 -9.70 -4.19 16.26
C ILE A 57 -10.96 -3.33 16.34
N GLU A 58 -11.36 -2.70 15.23
CA GLU A 58 -12.49 -1.77 15.20
C GLU A 58 -13.86 -2.46 15.13
N HIS A 59 -13.96 -3.67 14.57
CA HIS A 59 -15.25 -4.25 14.14
C HIS A 59 -15.53 -5.65 14.63
N ALA A 60 -14.53 -6.41 15.09
CA ALA A 60 -14.75 -7.77 15.56
C ALA A 60 -15.41 -7.80 16.95
N TYR A 61 -15.08 -6.83 17.81
CA TYR A 61 -15.46 -6.84 19.22
C TYR A 61 -16.36 -5.64 19.58
N GLY A 62 -17.41 -5.88 20.36
CA GLY A 62 -18.32 -4.84 20.83
C GLY A 62 -17.70 -3.91 21.88
N PRO A 63 -18.37 -2.78 22.22
CA PRO A 63 -17.90 -1.90 23.29
C PRO A 63 -17.73 -2.67 24.61
N GLY A 64 -16.52 -2.67 25.16
CA GLY A 64 -16.18 -3.37 26.41
C GLY A 64 -15.88 -4.86 26.26
N GLU A 65 -15.97 -5.43 25.04
CA GLU A 65 -15.51 -6.80 24.78
C GLU A 65 -14.00 -6.81 24.56
N HIS A 66 -13.33 -7.72 25.24
CA HIS A 66 -11.91 -7.99 25.03
C HIS A 66 -11.76 -9.13 24.03
N GLY A 67 -10.89 -8.91 23.05
CA GLY A 67 -10.67 -9.85 21.97
C GLY A 67 -9.20 -9.96 21.58
N LEU A 68 -8.88 -10.97 20.79
CA LEU A 68 -7.54 -11.21 20.26
C LEU A 68 -7.55 -11.09 18.74
N VAL A 69 -6.44 -10.59 18.21
CA VAL A 69 -6.12 -10.68 16.78
C VAL A 69 -4.95 -11.64 16.65
N HIS A 70 -5.09 -12.58 15.72
CA HIS A 70 -4.06 -13.52 15.33
C HIS A 70 -3.55 -13.16 13.94
N ILE A 71 -2.23 -13.14 13.78
CA ILE A 71 -1.57 -13.01 12.49
C ILE A 71 -0.63 -14.19 12.32
N ASP A 72 -0.76 -14.87 11.19
CA ASP A 72 0.06 -16.01 10.83
C ASP A 72 0.60 -15.82 9.41
N ALA A 73 1.91 -15.91 9.23
CA ALA A 73 2.59 -15.65 7.97
C ALA A 73 3.47 -16.83 7.57
N HIS A 74 3.39 -17.22 6.30
CA HIS A 74 4.17 -18.30 5.71
C HIS A 74 4.82 -17.81 4.43
N ALA A 75 6.15 -17.92 4.35
CA ALA A 75 6.91 -17.74 3.11
C ALA A 75 7.15 -19.11 2.47
N ARG A 76 7.04 -19.17 1.14
CA ARG A 76 7.30 -20.38 0.36
C ARG A 76 8.61 -20.25 -0.42
N PRO A 77 9.27 -21.38 -0.77
CA PRO A 77 10.51 -21.36 -1.55
C PRO A 77 10.40 -20.74 -2.95
N ASP A 78 9.19 -20.55 -3.46
CA ASP A 78 8.93 -19.87 -4.72
C ASP A 78 8.93 -18.33 -4.58
N GLY A 79 9.08 -17.80 -3.37
CA GLY A 79 9.04 -16.37 -3.07
C GLY A 79 7.63 -15.83 -2.76
N SER A 80 6.60 -16.69 -2.74
CA SER A 80 5.26 -16.28 -2.34
C SER A 80 5.15 -16.16 -0.82
N VAL A 81 4.36 -15.20 -0.35
CA VAL A 81 4.04 -15.05 1.07
C VAL A 81 2.53 -15.09 1.24
N ARG A 82 2.08 -15.93 2.17
CA ARG A 82 0.69 -15.97 2.63
C ARG A 82 0.62 -15.41 4.04
N VAL A 83 -0.27 -14.45 4.28
CA VAL A 83 -0.57 -13.95 5.63
C VAL A 83 -2.05 -14.15 5.93
N VAL A 84 -2.34 -14.69 7.10
CA VAL A 84 -3.69 -14.88 7.63
C VAL A 84 -3.86 -13.95 8.82
N VAL A 85 -4.87 -13.10 8.78
CA VAL A 85 -5.30 -12.27 9.90
C VAL A 85 -6.66 -12.77 10.36
N ALA A 86 -6.75 -13.23 11.61
CA ALA A 86 -7.96 -13.82 12.16
C ALA A 86 -8.35 -13.18 13.48
N ASP A 87 -9.66 -13.06 13.71
CA ASP A 87 -10.27 -12.71 14.98
C ASP A 87 -11.34 -13.75 15.34
N ARG A 88 -11.82 -13.72 16.58
CA ARG A 88 -12.94 -14.57 17.06
C ARG A 88 -14.21 -13.76 17.32
N GLY A 89 -14.25 -12.52 16.82
CA GLY A 89 -15.33 -11.60 17.11
C GLY A 89 -16.51 -11.76 16.16
N GLY A 90 -17.70 -11.39 16.63
CA GLY A 90 -18.87 -11.32 15.76
C GLY A 90 -18.78 -10.09 14.89
N TRP A 91 -18.33 -10.23 13.64
CA TRP A 91 -18.24 -9.11 12.71
C TRP A 91 -19.59 -8.40 12.57
N ARG A 92 -19.70 -7.20 13.12
CA ARG A 92 -20.92 -6.38 13.01
C ARG A 92 -20.87 -5.63 11.69
N VAL A 93 -21.69 -6.03 10.73
CA VAL A 93 -21.91 -5.26 9.49
C VAL A 93 -22.41 -3.86 9.89
N PRO A 94 -21.65 -2.77 9.64
CA PRO A 94 -22.12 -1.44 9.93
C PRO A 94 -23.18 -1.01 8.90
N PRO A 95 -24.13 -0.13 9.26
CA PRO A 95 -25.13 0.37 8.33
C PRO A 95 -24.49 1.08 7.12
N PRO A 96 -25.13 1.06 5.94
CA PRO A 96 -24.55 1.44 4.64
C PRO A 96 -24.24 2.94 4.45
N THR A 97 -24.36 3.78 5.48
CA THR A 97 -24.30 5.25 5.37
C THR A 97 -22.93 5.87 5.68
N LEU A 98 -21.89 5.07 5.94
CA LEU A 98 -20.52 5.57 6.13
C LEU A 98 -19.67 5.28 4.89
N THR A 99 -19.59 6.26 4.01
CA THR A 99 -18.80 6.30 2.75
C THR A 99 -17.27 6.16 2.93
N ALA A 100 -16.80 5.88 4.15
CA ALA A 100 -15.39 5.75 4.51
C ALA A 100 -14.82 4.33 4.42
N ARG A 101 -15.65 3.28 4.41
CA ARG A 101 -15.23 1.93 4.83
C ARG A 101 -15.17 0.84 3.76
N GLY A 102 -15.32 1.20 2.48
CA GLY A 102 -14.89 0.34 1.36
C GLY A 102 -13.37 0.34 1.13
N ARG A 103 -12.65 1.30 1.73
CA ARG A 103 -11.24 1.61 1.46
C ARG A 103 -10.25 0.57 1.97
N GLY A 104 -10.43 -0.01 3.16
CA GLY A 104 -9.48 -1.01 3.69
C GLY A 104 -9.40 -2.27 2.83
N LEU A 105 -10.55 -2.75 2.33
CA LEU A 105 -10.63 -3.88 1.42
C LEU A 105 -10.10 -3.54 0.01
N LEU A 106 -10.27 -2.28 -0.42
CA LEU A 106 -9.70 -1.75 -1.65
C LEU A 106 -8.17 -1.67 -1.55
N LEU A 107 -7.64 -1.13 -0.44
CA LEU A 107 -6.21 -1.05 -0.14
C LEU A 107 -5.57 -2.44 -0.05
N MET A 108 -6.23 -3.42 0.56
CA MET A 108 -5.73 -4.80 0.54
C MET A 108 -5.66 -5.33 -0.90
N ARG A 109 -6.73 -5.19 -1.68
CA ARG A 109 -6.79 -5.67 -3.08
C ARG A 109 -5.85 -4.95 -4.05
N GLU A 110 -5.44 -3.73 -3.71
CA GLU A 110 -4.49 -2.93 -4.50
C GLU A 110 -3.02 -3.17 -4.12
N ASN A 111 -2.76 -3.86 -3.01
CA ASN A 111 -1.42 -4.04 -2.45
C ASN A 111 -0.98 -5.52 -2.39
N VAL A 112 -1.92 -6.48 -2.46
CA VAL A 112 -1.57 -7.91 -2.55
C VAL A 112 -2.27 -8.57 -3.73
N ASP A 113 -1.70 -9.65 -4.26
CA ASP A 113 -2.21 -10.33 -5.45
C ASP A 113 -3.56 -11.02 -5.20
N GLU A 114 -3.78 -11.52 -3.97
CA GLU A 114 -5.05 -12.15 -3.59
C GLU A 114 -5.50 -11.75 -2.18
N VAL A 115 -6.81 -11.49 -2.05
CA VAL A 115 -7.48 -11.24 -0.77
C VAL A 115 -8.72 -12.13 -0.68
N LEU A 116 -8.68 -13.09 0.24
CA LEU A 116 -9.81 -13.95 0.58
C LEU A 116 -10.33 -13.54 1.95
N VAL A 117 -11.64 -13.31 2.07
CA VAL A 117 -12.26 -12.97 3.35
C VAL A 117 -13.34 -13.98 3.68
N ASP A 118 -13.10 -14.79 4.69
CA ASP A 118 -14.07 -15.72 5.26
C ASP A 118 -14.69 -15.11 6.53
N ARG A 119 -16.02 -15.17 6.63
CA ARG A 119 -16.79 -14.62 7.76
C ARG A 119 -17.76 -15.68 8.23
N GLY A 120 -17.68 -16.03 9.51
CA GLY A 120 -18.57 -17.01 10.12
C GLY A 120 -18.96 -16.63 11.54
N ALA A 121 -19.83 -17.46 12.15
CA ALA A 121 -20.27 -17.28 13.52
C ALA A 121 -19.12 -17.34 14.56
N GLY A 122 -17.95 -17.84 14.16
CA GLY A 122 -16.77 -17.95 15.00
C GLY A 122 -15.70 -16.87 14.81
N GLY A 123 -15.92 -15.88 13.94
CA GLY A 123 -14.91 -14.86 13.65
C GLY A 123 -14.82 -14.43 12.18
N THR A 124 -13.89 -13.51 11.90
CA THR A 124 -13.44 -13.19 10.54
C THR A 124 -12.02 -13.70 10.32
N THR A 125 -11.76 -14.23 9.12
CA THR A 125 -10.41 -14.59 8.66
C THR A 125 -10.15 -13.92 7.31
N VAL A 126 -9.11 -13.10 7.26
CA VAL A 126 -8.59 -12.48 6.04
C VAL A 126 -7.32 -13.21 5.65
N THR A 127 -7.29 -13.81 4.47
CA THR A 127 -6.06 -14.36 3.88
C THR A 127 -5.58 -13.41 2.78
N LEU A 128 -4.31 -13.02 2.87
CA LEU A 128 -3.58 -12.18 1.94
C LEU A 128 -2.50 -13.04 1.28
N VAL A 129 -2.41 -13.00 -0.04
CA VAL A 129 -1.35 -13.70 -0.78
C VAL A 129 -0.59 -12.70 -1.62
N LEU A 130 0.72 -12.67 -1.42
CA LEU A 130 1.68 -12.02 -2.30
C LEU A 130 2.32 -13.09 -3.17
N ALA A 131 2.11 -13.02 -4.47
CA ALA A 131 2.68 -13.92 -5.45
C ALA A 131 4.13 -13.52 -5.76
N PRO A 132 4.98 -14.47 -6.20
CA PRO A 132 6.33 -14.14 -6.62
C PRO A 132 6.24 -13.28 -7.88
N ARG A 133 6.63 -12.01 -7.77
CA ARG A 133 6.78 -11.16 -8.96
C ARG A 133 7.99 -11.70 -9.72
N HIS A 134 7.79 -12.12 -10.96
CA HIS A 134 8.79 -12.78 -11.82
C HIS A 134 10.25 -12.51 -11.43
N GLY A 135 10.85 -13.50 -10.76
CA GLY A 135 12.27 -13.83 -10.70
C GLY A 135 13.25 -12.71 -10.36
N SER A 136 13.70 -12.67 -9.11
CA SER A 136 15.15 -12.57 -8.86
C SER A 136 15.64 -13.88 -8.28
N ARG A 137 15.76 -14.87 -9.17
CA ARG A 137 16.68 -16.00 -9.01
C ARG A 137 17.69 -15.89 -10.13
N ASP A 138 18.60 -14.95 -9.96
CA ASP A 138 20.02 -15.18 -10.17
C ASP A 138 20.77 -14.09 -9.41
N SER A 139 21.65 -14.52 -8.53
CA SER A 139 22.65 -13.68 -7.85
C SER A 139 23.63 -13.12 -8.88
N TYR A 140 23.21 -12.13 -9.66
CA TYR A 140 24.10 -11.20 -10.34
C TYR A 140 24.23 -9.94 -9.49
N PRO A 141 25.42 -9.28 -9.45
CA PRO A 141 25.49 -7.94 -8.89
C PRO A 141 24.45 -7.10 -9.63
N ALA A 142 23.47 -6.57 -8.89
CA ALA A 142 22.37 -5.81 -9.43
C ALA A 142 22.92 -4.83 -10.46
N ALA A 143 22.51 -4.98 -11.72
CA ALA A 143 22.69 -3.91 -12.69
C ALA A 143 22.19 -2.63 -12.02
N PRO A 144 22.91 -1.49 -12.12
CA PRO A 144 22.54 -0.28 -11.40
C PRO A 144 21.07 -0.02 -11.65
N GLN A 145 20.27 -0.12 -10.59
CA GLN A 145 18.85 0.11 -10.64
C GLN A 145 18.69 1.48 -11.31
N PRO A 146 17.92 1.60 -12.41
CA PRO A 146 17.77 2.87 -13.08
C PRO A 146 17.37 3.91 -12.03
N PRO A 147 17.95 5.12 -12.09
CA PRO A 147 17.81 6.11 -11.03
C PRO A 147 16.34 6.28 -10.70
N ASP A 148 16.06 6.27 -9.41
CA ASP A 148 14.71 6.28 -8.87
C ASP A 148 13.90 7.41 -9.52
N PRO A 149 12.78 7.13 -10.21
CA PRO A 149 12.09 8.13 -11.02
C PRO A 149 11.39 9.20 -10.18
N VAL A 150 11.48 9.14 -8.85
CA VAL A 150 10.88 10.15 -7.98
C VAL A 150 11.94 10.74 -7.04
N ASP A 151 11.98 12.06 -6.90
CA ASP A 151 12.72 12.75 -5.86
C ASP A 151 11.71 13.36 -4.89
N VAL A 152 11.86 13.09 -3.60
CA VAL A 152 11.00 13.64 -2.57
C VAL A 152 11.79 14.64 -1.74
N THR A 153 11.29 15.86 -1.62
CA THR A 153 11.85 16.89 -0.73
C THR A 153 10.80 17.35 0.26
N ALA A 154 11.07 17.13 1.55
CA ALA A 154 10.23 17.69 2.60
C ALA A 154 10.39 19.22 2.65
N ARG A 155 9.27 19.92 2.71
CA ARG A 155 9.19 21.38 2.84
C ARG A 155 8.44 21.72 4.12
N ASP A 156 8.45 22.99 4.51
CA ASP A 156 7.76 23.42 5.72
C ASP A 156 6.24 23.34 5.52
N GLY A 157 5.62 22.32 6.12
CA GLY A 157 4.18 22.07 6.05
C GLY A 157 3.67 21.39 4.76
N TRP A 158 4.54 21.00 3.82
CA TRP A 158 4.16 20.29 2.59
C TRP A 158 5.32 19.44 2.05
N VAL A 159 5.06 18.61 1.04
CA VAL A 159 6.10 17.82 0.36
C VAL A 159 6.14 18.09 -1.13
N GLU A 160 7.35 18.27 -1.65
CA GLU A 160 7.61 18.39 -3.08
C GLU A 160 8.06 17.03 -3.63
N VAL A 161 7.44 16.61 -4.72
CA VAL A 161 7.70 15.34 -5.40
C VAL A 161 8.05 15.64 -6.84
N VAL A 162 9.29 15.41 -7.25
CA VAL A 162 9.70 15.56 -8.65
C VAL A 162 9.69 14.19 -9.32
N VAL A 163 8.91 14.02 -10.37
CA VAL A 163 8.88 12.76 -11.15
C VAL A 163 9.72 12.93 -12.41
N ARG A 164 10.67 12.02 -12.61
CA ARG A 164 11.65 12.02 -13.70
C ARG A 164 11.54 10.75 -14.53
N GLY A 165 11.71 10.90 -15.84
CA GLY A 165 11.74 9.78 -16.77
C GLY A 165 10.41 9.05 -16.86
N ASP A 166 10.47 7.85 -17.43
CA ASP A 166 9.29 7.01 -17.62
C ASP A 166 8.80 6.40 -16.30
N VAL A 167 7.50 6.42 -16.10
CA VAL A 167 6.79 5.70 -15.03
C VAL A 167 5.85 4.69 -15.68
N PRO A 168 6.37 3.51 -16.09
CA PRO A 168 5.56 2.46 -16.68
C PRO A 168 4.63 1.83 -15.65
N ALA A 169 3.72 0.98 -16.11
CA ALA A 169 2.70 0.38 -15.28
C ALA A 169 3.18 -0.20 -13.96
N GLN A 170 4.24 -1.00 -14.03
CA GLN A 170 4.82 -1.70 -12.90
C GLN A 170 5.43 -0.76 -11.84
N ALA A 171 5.77 0.48 -12.20
CA ALA A 171 6.32 1.46 -11.27
C ALA A 171 5.23 2.20 -10.45
N ALA A 172 3.94 2.02 -10.79
CA ALA A 172 2.85 2.75 -10.15
C ALA A 172 2.76 2.56 -8.63
N PRO A 173 2.87 1.32 -8.09
CA PRO A 173 2.80 1.10 -6.65
C PRO A 173 3.94 1.80 -5.91
N ALA A 174 5.17 1.68 -6.43
CA ALA A 174 6.37 2.29 -5.86
C ALA A 174 6.26 3.83 -5.81
N VAL A 175 5.83 4.46 -6.91
CA VAL A 175 5.61 5.91 -6.98
C VAL A 175 4.51 6.36 -6.01
N ARG A 176 3.36 5.67 -5.99
CA ARG A 176 2.26 5.95 -5.06
C ARG A 176 2.75 5.92 -3.62
N ARG A 177 3.44 4.85 -3.23
CA ARG A 177 3.96 4.62 -1.89
C ARG A 177 4.90 5.73 -1.43
N ARG A 178 5.86 6.14 -2.27
CA ARG A 178 6.82 7.19 -1.90
C ARG A 178 6.13 8.52 -1.67
N ILE A 179 5.16 8.86 -2.53
CA ILE A 179 4.38 10.08 -2.37
C ILE A 179 3.54 10.02 -1.08
N LEU A 180 2.81 8.93 -0.84
CA LEU A 180 1.97 8.79 0.35
C LEU A 180 2.77 8.76 1.65
N THR A 181 3.92 8.08 1.67
CA THR A 181 4.81 8.06 2.84
C THR A 181 5.32 9.46 3.16
N ALA A 182 5.77 10.21 2.14
CA ALA A 182 6.17 11.61 2.30
C ALA A 182 5.02 12.48 2.79
N ALA A 183 3.82 12.26 2.23
CA ALA A 183 2.59 12.96 2.57
C ALA A 183 1.96 12.51 3.89
N ARG A 184 2.59 11.60 4.65
CA ARG A 184 2.02 10.99 5.87
C ARG A 184 0.60 10.47 5.66
N GLY A 185 0.43 9.64 4.63
CA GLY A 185 -0.86 9.06 4.24
C GLY A 185 -1.85 10.06 3.61
N GLY A 186 -1.37 11.20 3.14
CA GLY A 186 -2.20 12.27 2.55
C GLY A 186 -2.55 13.41 3.52
N THR A 187 -2.12 13.36 4.78
CA THR A 187 -2.38 14.42 5.76
C THR A 187 -1.48 15.65 5.58
N VAL A 188 -0.39 15.52 4.83
CA VAL A 188 0.51 16.61 4.45
C VAL A 188 0.27 16.96 2.98
N PRO A 189 0.02 18.22 2.62
CA PRO A 189 -0.15 18.65 1.23
C PRO A 189 1.02 18.25 0.33
N VAL A 190 0.71 17.84 -0.90
CA VAL A 190 1.69 17.35 -1.88
C VAL A 190 1.68 18.25 -3.11
N VAL A 191 2.88 18.62 -3.58
CA VAL A 191 3.08 19.23 -4.89
C VAL A 191 3.92 18.27 -5.74
N VAL A 192 3.35 17.80 -6.85
CA VAL A 192 4.02 16.91 -7.80
C VAL A 192 4.48 17.72 -9.01
N ASP A 193 5.78 17.71 -9.31
CA ASP A 193 6.41 18.36 -10.43
C ASP A 193 6.72 17.35 -11.55
N LEU A 194 6.15 17.59 -12.73
CA LEU A 194 6.23 16.70 -13.88
C LEU A 194 7.06 17.28 -15.03
N ARG A 195 7.92 18.28 -14.77
CA ARG A 195 8.77 18.89 -15.81
C ARG A 195 9.69 17.89 -16.50
N ALA A 196 10.15 16.88 -15.77
CA ALA A 196 11.12 15.90 -16.24
C ALA A 196 10.47 14.54 -16.61
N LEU A 197 9.14 14.50 -16.77
CA LEU A 197 8.42 13.27 -17.05
C LEU A 197 8.72 12.74 -18.47
N GLY A 198 8.97 11.44 -18.57
CA GLY A 198 9.12 10.70 -19.82
C GLY A 198 7.77 10.35 -20.48
N GLU A 199 7.82 9.77 -21.67
CA GLU A 199 6.63 9.53 -22.49
C GLU A 199 5.76 8.37 -21.98
N ARG A 200 6.33 7.37 -21.31
CA ARG A 200 5.58 6.26 -20.72
C ARG A 200 5.19 6.60 -19.29
N ASN A 201 3.92 6.96 -19.06
CA ASN A 201 3.45 7.53 -17.78
C ASN A 201 2.13 6.92 -17.28
N ASP A 202 1.72 5.78 -17.83
CA ASP A 202 0.50 5.08 -17.44
C ASP A 202 0.54 4.62 -15.97
N GLY A 203 1.74 4.36 -15.42
CA GLY A 203 1.92 4.11 -14.00
C GLY A 203 1.69 5.35 -13.15
N LEU A 204 2.20 6.51 -13.57
CA LEU A 204 2.03 7.77 -12.85
C LEU A 204 0.55 8.17 -12.76
N ILE A 205 -0.22 8.00 -13.83
CA ILE A 205 -1.67 8.28 -13.83
C ILE A 205 -2.38 7.48 -12.74
N ARG A 206 -2.08 6.18 -12.63
CA ARG A 206 -2.63 5.32 -11.56
C ARG A 206 -2.19 5.79 -10.18
N SER A 207 -0.90 6.11 -9.99
CA SER A 207 -0.39 6.59 -8.72
C SER A 207 -1.05 7.90 -8.28
N LEU A 208 -1.16 8.88 -9.17
CA LEU A 208 -1.74 10.19 -8.86
C LEU A 208 -3.20 10.11 -8.44
N ARG A 209 -3.99 9.22 -9.07
CA ARG A 209 -5.39 9.00 -8.66
C ARG A 209 -5.48 8.48 -7.23
N ALA A 210 -4.68 7.47 -6.90
CA ALA A 210 -4.67 6.90 -5.56
C ALA A 210 -4.17 7.92 -4.50
N VAL A 211 -3.14 8.70 -4.84
CA VAL A 211 -2.65 9.78 -3.97
C VAL A 211 -3.72 10.86 -3.77
N ALA A 212 -4.41 11.26 -4.84
CA ALA A 212 -5.47 12.25 -4.78
C ALA A 212 -6.65 11.79 -3.92
N GLU A 213 -7.04 10.52 -4.04
CA GLU A 213 -8.09 9.93 -3.21
C GLU A 213 -7.70 9.93 -1.72
N ALA A 214 -6.47 9.54 -1.39
CA ALA A 214 -5.96 9.56 -0.02
C ALA A 214 -5.90 10.99 0.55
N ALA A 215 -5.40 11.96 -0.25
CA ALA A 215 -5.37 13.36 0.12
C ALA A 215 -6.78 13.91 0.40
N ALA A 216 -7.73 13.65 -0.51
CA ALA A 216 -9.12 14.07 -0.35
C ALA A 216 -9.76 13.46 0.91
N ALA A 217 -9.51 12.19 1.19
CA ALA A 217 -9.99 11.53 2.41
C ALA A 217 -9.40 12.15 3.69
N ALA A 218 -8.19 12.69 3.62
CA ALA A 218 -7.52 13.41 4.71
C ALA A 218 -7.85 14.92 4.76
N GLY A 219 -8.69 15.43 3.84
CA GLY A 219 -9.04 16.84 3.76
C GLY A 219 -7.97 17.74 3.15
N THR A 220 -6.96 17.18 2.48
CA THR A 220 -5.93 17.92 1.74
C THR A 220 -6.14 17.76 0.23
N ARG A 221 -5.35 18.48 -0.59
CA ARG A 221 -5.36 18.35 -2.05
C ARG A 221 -3.95 18.17 -2.59
N VAL A 222 -3.87 17.50 -3.74
CA VAL A 222 -2.63 17.31 -4.50
C VAL A 222 -2.56 18.37 -5.58
N VAL A 223 -1.46 19.12 -5.62
CA VAL A 223 -1.16 20.06 -6.70
C VAL A 223 -0.23 19.37 -7.67
N VAL A 224 -0.54 19.39 -8.96
CA VAL A 224 0.31 18.84 -10.02
C VAL A 224 0.76 19.98 -10.91
N ARG A 225 2.08 20.17 -11.02
CA ARG A 225 2.72 21.17 -11.89
C ARG A 225 3.20 20.50 -13.16
N ALA A 226 2.63 20.85 -14.30
CA ALA A 226 3.03 20.33 -15.60
C ALA A 226 3.19 21.48 -16.62
N PRO A 227 4.17 21.40 -17.55
CA PRO A 227 4.30 22.37 -18.64
C PRO A 227 3.01 22.48 -19.47
N GLU A 228 2.58 23.70 -19.83
CA GLU A 228 1.29 23.94 -20.48
C GLU A 228 1.09 23.16 -21.79
N GLN A 229 2.12 23.07 -22.61
CA GLN A 229 2.10 22.35 -23.90
C GLN A 229 2.78 20.96 -23.80
N GLY A 230 3.03 20.48 -22.58
CA GLY A 230 3.72 19.22 -22.32
C GLY A 230 2.86 17.98 -22.53
N HIS A 231 3.49 16.86 -22.91
CA HIS A 231 2.80 15.56 -23.03
C HIS A 231 2.15 15.12 -21.71
N ALA A 232 2.79 15.43 -20.58
CA ALA A 232 2.32 15.07 -19.25
C ALA A 232 0.96 15.67 -18.96
N ARG A 233 0.79 16.97 -19.25
CA ARG A 233 -0.49 17.67 -19.07
C ARG A 233 -1.58 17.06 -19.93
N ARG A 234 -1.29 16.77 -21.21
CA ARG A 234 -2.24 16.13 -22.13
C ARG A 234 -2.66 14.75 -21.64
N ALA A 235 -1.71 13.93 -21.17
CA ALA A 235 -1.99 12.59 -20.66
C ALA A 235 -2.88 12.64 -19.40
N LEU A 236 -2.61 13.56 -18.48
CA LEU A 236 -3.43 13.75 -17.28
C LEU A 236 -4.86 14.19 -17.60
N VAL A 237 -5.03 15.15 -18.51
CA VAL A 237 -6.36 15.62 -18.94
C VAL A 237 -7.11 14.53 -19.70
N ALA A 238 -6.46 13.85 -20.63
CA ALA A 238 -7.06 12.74 -21.39
C ALA A 238 -7.50 11.59 -20.48
N ALA A 239 -6.73 11.33 -19.42
CA ALA A 239 -7.06 10.34 -18.42
C ALA A 239 -8.08 10.84 -17.40
N GLY A 240 -8.43 12.13 -17.34
CA GLY A 240 -9.34 12.75 -16.37
C GLY A 240 -8.76 12.90 -14.96
N VAL A 241 -7.44 12.99 -14.82
CA VAL A 241 -6.75 13.17 -13.53
C VAL A 241 -6.86 14.61 -13.03
N ASP A 242 -6.95 15.57 -13.95
CA ASP A 242 -7.19 16.99 -13.70
C ASP A 242 -8.49 17.29 -12.94
N GLN A 243 -9.42 16.32 -12.89
CA GLN A 243 -10.66 16.42 -12.12
C GLN A 243 -10.47 16.09 -10.62
N VAL A 244 -9.39 15.41 -10.26
CA VAL A 244 -9.12 14.95 -8.89
C VAL A 244 -7.87 15.60 -8.27
N VAL A 245 -7.08 16.32 -9.06
CA VAL A 245 -5.91 17.10 -8.60
C VAL A 245 -6.01 18.55 -9.05
N ASP A 246 -5.28 19.43 -8.37
CA ASP A 246 -5.08 20.80 -8.84
C ASP A 246 -3.97 20.85 -9.89
N LEU A 247 -4.34 20.70 -11.15
CA LEU A 247 -3.42 20.80 -12.27
C LEU A 247 -3.11 22.27 -12.60
N VAL A 248 -1.89 22.70 -12.31
CA VAL A 248 -1.42 24.07 -12.55
C VAL A 248 -0.28 24.09 -13.57
N PRO A 249 -0.15 25.17 -14.36
CA PRO A 249 1.01 25.34 -15.23
C PRO A 249 2.31 25.38 -14.41
N HIS A 250 3.34 24.75 -14.93
CA HIS A 250 4.72 24.95 -14.47
C HIS A 250 5.32 26.11 -15.27
N VAL A 251 5.73 27.19 -14.58
CA VAL A 251 6.28 28.43 -15.17
C VAL A 251 7.80 28.43 -15.05
#